data_AF-A0A7Y3AID5-F1
#
_entry.id   AF-A0A7Y3AID5-F1
#
_cell.length_a   1.000
_cell.length_b   1.000
_cell.length_c   1.000
_cell.angle_alpha   90.00
_cell.angle_beta   90.00
_cell.angle_gamma   90.00
#
_symmetry.space_group_name_H-M   'P 1'
#
loop_
_entity.id
_entity.type
_entity.pdbx_description
1 polymer ?
#
loop_
_entity_poly.entity_id
_entity_poly.type
_entity_poly.pdbx_seq_one_letter_code
_entity_poly.pdbx_strand_id
1 'polypeptide(L)' 'ATNMKLRQTSNGVAKKSLHMQGRAIDIRLTDIRTDKLRSIACSLKQGGVGFYPKSDFIHLDTGRTRAW' A
#
# COMPACT_ATOMS: atom_id res chain seq x y z
N ALA A 1 -13.09 8.53 -2.14
CA ALA A 1 -13.07 9.36 -0.91
C ALA A 1 -11.75 10.13 -0.84
N THR A 2 -11.69 11.35 -0.31
CA THR A 2 -10.44 12.13 -0.21
C THR A 2 -9.59 11.66 0.98
N ASN A 3 -8.26 11.82 0.93
CA ASN A 3 -7.36 11.45 2.03
C ASN A 3 -7.74 12.15 3.36
N MET A 4 -8.25 13.39 3.28
CA MET A 4 -8.74 14.12 4.47
C MET A 4 -9.94 13.44 5.12
N LYS A 5 -10.94 13.03 4.32
CA LYS A 5 -12.12 12.31 4.82
C LYS A 5 -11.73 10.99 5.47
N LEU A 6 -10.86 10.21 4.81
CA LEU A 6 -10.37 8.94 5.36
C LEU A 6 -9.58 9.14 6.67
N ARG A 7 -8.73 10.17 6.76
CA ARG A 7 -8.03 10.50 8.01
C ARG A 7 -8.95 10.85 9.17
N GLN A 8 -10.13 11.39 8.90
CA GLN A 8 -11.11 11.72 9.94
C GLN A 8 -11.92 10.50 10.36
N THR A 9 -12.12 9.53 9.48
CA THR A 9 -13.06 8.42 9.69
C THR A 9 -12.40 7.05 9.85
N SER A 10 -11.08 6.92 9.64
CA SER A 10 -10.36 5.66 9.76
C SER A 10 -8.96 5.82 10.36
N ASN A 11 -8.45 4.72 10.92
CA ASN A 11 -7.09 4.63 11.45
C ASN A 11 -6.11 4.19 10.35
N GLY A 12 -4.84 4.60 10.47
CA GLY A 12 -3.76 4.16 9.58
C GLY A 12 -3.54 4.99 8.31
N VAL A 13 -4.20 6.15 8.17
CA VAL A 13 -4.08 7.01 6.99
C VAL A 13 -3.05 8.12 7.21
N ALA A 14 -1.99 8.15 6.40
CA ALA A 14 -0.89 9.10 6.54
C ALA A 14 -1.30 10.55 6.17
N LYS A 15 -0.79 11.53 6.93
CA LYS A 15 -0.99 12.98 6.67
C LYS A 15 -0.46 13.39 5.29
N LYS A 16 0.70 12.86 4.90
CA LYS A 16 1.35 13.07 3.59
C LYS A 16 1.32 11.78 2.77
N SER A 17 0.11 11.30 2.45
CA SER A 17 -0.06 10.08 1.67
C SER A 17 0.51 10.24 0.24
N LEU A 18 1.28 9.26 -0.22
CA LEU A 18 1.85 9.24 -1.58
C LEU A 18 0.80 8.97 -2.66
N HIS A 19 -0.37 8.42 -2.30
CA HIS A 19 -1.54 8.34 -3.18
C HIS A 19 -1.94 9.71 -3.72
N MET A 20 -1.87 10.76 -2.89
CA MET A 20 -2.20 12.13 -3.28
C MET A 20 -1.21 12.74 -4.27
N GLN A 21 -0.05 12.11 -4.46
CA GLN A 21 0.99 12.54 -5.40
C GLN A 21 1.03 11.65 -6.66
N GLY A 22 0.12 10.68 -6.81
CA GLY A 22 0.17 9.68 -7.87
C GLY A 22 1.36 8.72 -7.76
N ARG A 23 1.91 8.56 -6.55
CA ARG A 23 3.15 7.81 -6.28
C ARG A 23 2.94 6.54 -5.46
N ALA A 24 1.70 6.18 -5.20
CA ALA A 24 1.32 4.94 -4.55
C ALA A 24 0.07 4.35 -5.21
N ILE A 25 -0.06 3.02 -5.10
CA ILE A 25 -1.21 2.25 -5.56
C ILE A 25 -1.52 1.16 -4.54
N ASP A 26 -2.79 0.79 -4.44
CA ASP A 26 -3.25 -0.36 -3.66
C ASP A 26 -3.74 -1.42 -4.66
N ILE A 27 -3.14 -2.60 -4.65
CA ILE A 27 -3.40 -3.64 -5.65
C ILE A 27 -3.69 -5.00 -5.04
N ARG A 28 -4.47 -5.79 -5.78
CA ARG A 28 -4.65 -7.23 -5.60
C ARG A 28 -4.67 -7.90 -6.97
N LEU A 29 -4.22 -9.13 -7.05
CA LEU A 29 -4.24 -9.93 -8.27
C LEU A 29 -5.13 -11.15 -8.06
N THR A 30 -5.93 -11.52 -9.07
CA THR A 30 -6.88 -12.64 -8.97
C THR A 30 -6.20 -14.00 -9.08
N ASP A 31 -5.03 -14.04 -9.71
CA ASP A 31 -4.21 -15.21 -10.00
C ASP A 31 -3.03 -15.40 -9.03
N ILE A 32 -2.69 -14.37 -8.24
CA ILE A 32 -1.59 -14.40 -7.27
C ILE A 32 -2.13 -14.04 -5.89
N ARG A 33 -1.95 -14.95 -4.93
CA ARG A 33 -2.25 -14.70 -3.52
C ARG A 33 -1.52 -13.47 -2.99
N THR A 34 -2.21 -12.66 -2.19
CA THR A 34 -1.72 -11.39 -1.66
C THR A 34 -0.44 -11.52 -0.83
N ASP A 35 -0.24 -12.63 -0.10
CA ASP A 35 0.99 -12.92 0.64
C ASP A 35 2.20 -13.16 -0.27
N LYS A 36 2.01 -13.88 -1.37
CA LYS A 36 3.02 -14.09 -2.42
C LYS A 36 3.31 -12.79 -3.15
N LEU A 37 2.28 -12.02 -3.50
CA LEU A 37 2.43 -10.72 -4.15
C LEU A 37 3.25 -9.74 -3.29
N ARG A 38 2.96 -9.67 -1.99
CA ARG A 38 3.76 -8.90 -1.01
C ARG A 38 5.23 -9.33 -1.04
N SER A 39 5.49 -10.64 -1.02
CA SER A 39 6.86 -11.18 -0.99
C SER A 39 7.64 -10.79 -2.25
N ILE A 40 7.00 -10.84 -3.41
CA ILE A 40 7.55 -10.36 -4.69
C ILE A 40 7.80 -8.85 -4.63
N ALA A 41 6.83 -8.05 -4.19
CA ALA A 41 7.01 -6.61 -4.09
C ALA A 41 8.18 -6.20 -3.16
N CYS A 42 8.31 -6.87 -2.01
CA CYS A 42 9.43 -6.64 -1.10
C CYS A 42 10.79 -6.98 -1.72
N SER A 43 10.86 -8.01 -2.58
CA SER A 43 12.13 -8.42 -3.21
C SER A 43 12.62 -7.41 -4.25
N LEU A 44 11.70 -6.65 -4.88
CA LEU A 44 12.04 -5.61 -5.84
C LEU A 44 12.76 -4.40 -5.20
N LYS A 45 12.54 -4.15 -3.90
CA LYS A 45 13.14 -3.02 -3.15
C LYS A 45 12.91 -1.63 -3.76
N GLN A 46 11.86 -1.44 -4.58
CA GLN A 46 11.58 -0.19 -5.30
C GLN A 46 10.69 0.83 -4.53
N GLY A 47 10.57 0.65 -3.21
CA GLY A 47 9.90 1.61 -2.33
C GLY A 47 9.14 0.93 -1.19
N GLY A 48 8.08 1.57 -0.72
CA GLY A 48 7.28 1.08 0.41
C GLY A 48 6.33 -0.05 0.02
N VAL A 49 6.20 -1.06 0.89
CA VAL A 49 5.25 -2.18 0.72
C VAL A 49 4.44 -2.35 2.01
N GLY A 50 3.12 -2.15 1.95
CA GLY A 50 2.20 -2.40 3.06
C GLY A 50 1.37 -3.67 2.83
N PHE A 51 1.20 -4.51 3.84
CA PHE A 51 0.43 -5.76 3.73
C PHE A 51 -0.88 -5.71 4.52
N TYR A 52 -2.02 -5.87 3.83
CA TYR A 52 -3.36 -5.81 4.43
C TYR A 52 -4.11 -7.13 4.21
N PRO A 53 -3.76 -8.22 4.91
CA PRO A 53 -4.35 -9.55 4.66
C PRO A 53 -5.86 -9.61 4.92
N LYS A 54 -6.37 -8.84 5.89
CA LYS A 54 -7.81 -8.79 6.20
C LYS A 54 -8.64 -8.10 5.11
N SER A 55 -8.02 -7.20 4.35
CA SER A 55 -8.66 -6.46 3.26
C SER A 55 -8.24 -6.95 1.88
N ASP A 56 -7.39 -7.97 1.84
CA ASP A 56 -6.89 -8.67 0.65
C ASP A 56 -6.29 -7.75 -0.43
N PHE A 57 -5.35 -6.89 -0.01
CA PHE A 57 -4.54 -6.09 -0.94
C PHE A 57 -3.15 -5.80 -0.36
N ILE A 58 -2.25 -5.35 -1.24
CA ILE A 58 -0.98 -4.72 -0.84
C ILE A 58 -0.94 -3.25 -1.24
N HIS A 59 -0.30 -2.44 -0.42
CA HIS A 59 0.07 -1.07 -0.74
C HIS A 59 1.47 -1.05 -1.36
N LEU A 60 1.65 -0.32 -2.45
CA LEU A 60 2.95 -0.07 -3.08
C LEU A 60 3.16 1.43 -3.22
N ASP A 61 4.34 1.92 -2.86
CA ASP A 61 4.72 3.32 -3.06
C ASP A 61 6.17 3.48 -3.53
N THR A 62 6.48 4.61 -4.17
CA THR A 62 7.83 4.94 -4.67
C THR A 62 8.69 5.73 -3.66
N GLY A 63 8.38 5.63 -2.37
CA GLY A 63 9.08 6.27 -1.26
C GLY A 63 10.31 5.49 -0.79
N ARG A 64 10.67 5.66 0.49
CA ARG A 64 11.78 4.90 1.10
C ARG A 64 11.43 3.41 1.13
N THR A 65 12.41 2.56 0.83
CA THR A 65 12.29 1.11 0.97
C THR A 65 11.99 0.73 2.42
N ARG A 66 10.77 0.24 2.67
CA ARG A 66 10.29 -0.23 3.98
C ARG A 66 9.12 -1.17 3.77
N ALA A 67 8.88 -2.06 4.72
CA ALA A 67 7.70 -2.93 4.72
C ALA A 67 6.94 -2.80 6.05
N TRP A 68 5.61 -2.88 6.00
CA TRP A 68 4.73 -2.89 7.18
C TRP A 68 3.50 -3.77 6.98
#